data_AF-A0A9D9T1A4-F1
#
_entry.id   AF-A0A9D9T1A4-F1
#
_cell.length_a   1.000
_cell.length_b   1.000
_cell.length_c   1.000
_cell.angle_alpha   90.00
_cell.angle_beta   90.00
_cell.angle_gamma   90.00
#
_symmetry.space_group_name_H-M   'P 1'
#
loop_
_entity.id
_entity.type
_entity.pdbx_description
1 polymer ?
#
loop_
_entity_poly.entity_id
_entity_poly.type
_entity_poly.pdbx_seq_one_letter_code
_entity_poly.pdbx_strand_id
1 'polypeptide(L)'
;MKTPSVQLIEQLETAFIAQQNSARACAVAAYMKNRFPFYGMEATIRRNIQKPFVVALKSMENRAHRWELIRDLWAKDEREFHYFAQDWLNTWPNKWMDEADADELKWLISQQAWWDSVDTIASNYLGKWAQAFPEKARETFEEWRYEPV
;
A
#
# COMPACT_ATOMS: atom_id res chain seq x y z
N MET A 1 -8.22 10.37 -22.68
CA MET A 1 -7.08 9.44 -22.54
C MET A 1 -6.94 9.12 -21.06
N LYS A 2 -6.78 7.85 -20.68
CA LYS A 2 -6.53 7.47 -19.27
C LYS A 2 -5.12 7.90 -18.87
N THR A 3 -4.91 8.28 -17.63
CA THR A 3 -3.54 8.57 -17.12
C THR A 3 -2.74 7.27 -17.08
N PRO A 4 -1.40 7.34 -17.11
CA PRO A 4 -0.54 6.16 -16.97
C PRO A 4 -0.81 5.36 -15.68
N SER A 5 -1.19 6.02 -14.58
CA SER A 5 -1.56 5.37 -13.32
C SER A 5 -2.81 4.49 -13.47
N VAL A 6 -3.87 5.04 -14.07
CA VAL A 6 -5.12 4.31 -14.31
C VAL A 6 -4.89 3.10 -15.22
N GLN A 7 -4.09 3.25 -16.28
CA GLN A 7 -3.80 2.13 -17.17
C GLN A 7 -3.03 0.99 -16.47
N LEU A 8 -2.09 1.33 -15.58
CA LEU A 8 -1.36 0.34 -14.78
C LEU A 8 -2.28 -0.41 -13.83
N ILE A 9 -3.18 0.29 -13.12
CA ILE A 9 -4.12 -0.33 -12.18
C ILE A 9 -5.07 -1.28 -12.91
N GLU A 10 -5.58 -0.90 -14.08
CA GLU A 10 -6.46 -1.77 -14.87
C GLU A 10 -5.75 -3.05 -15.35
N GLN A 11 -4.47 -2.94 -15.74
CA GLN A 11 -3.66 -4.09 -16.12
C GLN A 11 -3.38 -5.00 -14.91
N LEU A 12 -3.08 -4.42 -13.75
CA LEU A 12 -2.87 -5.15 -12.51
C LEU A 12 -4.16 -5.86 -12.07
N GLU A 13 -5.29 -5.17 -12.13
CA GLU A 13 -6.62 -5.70 -11.82
C GLU A 13 -6.97 -6.89 -12.71
N THR A 14 -6.75 -6.76 -14.02
CA THR A 14 -6.94 -7.86 -14.97
C THR A 14 -6.07 -9.07 -14.60
N ALA A 15 -4.81 -8.84 -14.23
CA ALA A 15 -3.88 -9.90 -13.84
C ALA A 15 -4.28 -10.58 -12.52
N PHE A 16 -4.82 -9.82 -11.57
CA PHE A 16 -5.34 -10.32 -10.29
C PHE A 16 -6.62 -11.13 -10.45
N ILE A 17 -7.59 -10.62 -11.22
CA ILE A 17 -8.85 -11.31 -11.52
C ILE A 17 -8.59 -12.65 -12.22
N ALA A 18 -7.61 -12.72 -13.12
CA ALA A 18 -7.23 -13.96 -13.79
C ALA A 18 -6.77 -15.08 -12.84
N GLN A 19 -6.43 -14.74 -11.60
CA GLN A 19 -5.91 -15.65 -10.56
C GLN A 19 -6.85 -15.71 -9.34
N GLN A 20 -8.06 -15.19 -9.48
CA GLN A 20 -9.05 -15.17 -8.40
C GLN A 20 -9.45 -16.58 -7.96
N ASN A 21 -9.73 -16.72 -6.67
CA ASN A 21 -10.27 -17.93 -6.08
C ASN A 21 -11.38 -17.55 -5.10
N SER A 22 -12.63 -17.66 -5.54
CA SER A 22 -13.80 -17.21 -4.76
C SER A 22 -13.98 -17.96 -3.43
N ALA A 23 -13.64 -19.25 -3.37
CA ALA A 23 -13.73 -20.02 -2.14
C ALA A 23 -12.72 -19.50 -1.10
N ARG A 24 -11.49 -19.23 -1.53
CA ARG A 24 -10.47 -18.62 -0.68
C ARG A 24 -10.79 -17.17 -0.34
N ALA A 25 -11.29 -16.40 -1.28
CA ALA A 25 -11.74 -15.02 -1.07
C ALA A 25 -12.76 -14.95 0.08
N CYS A 26 -13.77 -15.82 0.06
CA CYS A 26 -14.75 -15.93 1.14
C CYS A 26 -14.09 -16.27 2.49
N ALA A 27 -13.19 -17.25 2.51
CA ALA A 27 -12.50 -17.66 3.74
C ALA A 27 -11.61 -16.54 4.32
N VAL A 28 -10.84 -15.84 3.49
CA VAL A 28 -9.97 -14.74 3.96
C VAL A 28 -10.76 -13.49 4.33
N ALA A 29 -11.83 -13.17 3.61
CA ALA A 29 -12.75 -12.10 3.99
C ALA A 29 -13.36 -12.39 5.36
N ALA A 30 -13.83 -13.61 5.61
CA ALA A 30 -14.34 -14.03 6.92
C ALA A 30 -13.30 -13.91 8.04
N TYR A 31 -12.05 -14.31 7.77
CA TYR A 31 -10.93 -14.10 8.70
C TYR A 31 -10.70 -12.61 9.01
N MET A 32 -10.82 -11.73 8.00
CA MET A 32 -10.77 -10.28 8.14
C MET A 32 -12.09 -9.66 8.63
N LYS A 33 -12.98 -10.46 9.24
CA LYS A 33 -14.29 -10.03 9.76
C LYS A 33 -15.16 -9.34 8.71
N ASN A 34 -15.02 -9.75 7.45
CA ASN A 34 -15.70 -9.23 6.26
C ASN A 34 -15.57 -7.70 6.10
N ARG A 35 -14.46 -7.12 6.55
CA ARG A 35 -14.19 -5.68 6.40
C ARG A 35 -13.75 -5.29 5.00
N PHE A 36 -13.16 -6.23 4.26
CA PHE A 36 -12.63 -5.98 2.92
C PHE A 36 -12.98 -7.13 1.98
N PRO A 37 -13.28 -6.85 0.70
CA PRO A 37 -13.31 -7.87 -0.33
C PRO A 37 -11.90 -8.33 -0.70
N PHE A 38 -11.82 -9.52 -1.28
CA PHE A 38 -10.58 -10.16 -1.71
C PHE A 38 -10.80 -10.87 -3.03
N TYR A 39 -9.75 -10.94 -3.87
CA TYR A 39 -9.69 -11.89 -4.98
C TYR A 39 -9.36 -13.31 -4.51
N GLY A 40 -8.84 -13.47 -3.29
CA GLY A 40 -8.53 -14.77 -2.71
C GLY A 40 -7.19 -15.32 -3.19
N MET A 41 -6.25 -14.46 -3.59
CA MET A 41 -4.92 -14.89 -4.01
C MET A 41 -4.03 -15.21 -2.80
N GLU A 42 -3.13 -16.18 -2.97
CA GLU A 42 -2.04 -16.38 -2.00
C GLU A 42 -0.99 -15.29 -2.14
N ALA A 43 -0.31 -14.93 -1.04
CA ALA A 43 0.72 -13.90 -1.06
C ALA A 43 1.85 -14.22 -2.06
N THR A 44 2.28 -15.48 -2.16
CA THR A 44 3.31 -15.93 -3.12
C THR A 44 2.86 -15.74 -4.56
N ILE A 45 1.61 -16.09 -4.87
CA ILE A 45 1.01 -15.93 -6.20
C ILE A 45 0.91 -14.45 -6.55
N ARG A 46 0.31 -13.65 -5.65
CA ARG A 46 0.18 -12.19 -5.81
C ARG A 46 1.53 -11.52 -6.08
N ARG A 47 2.54 -11.82 -5.26
CA ARG A 47 3.90 -11.28 -5.42
C ARG A 47 4.56 -11.67 -6.74
N ASN A 48 4.31 -12.88 -7.24
CA ASN A 48 4.82 -13.31 -8.54
C ASN A 48 4.16 -12.55 -9.70
N ILE A 49 2.83 -12.41 -9.66
CA ILE A 49 2.06 -11.66 -10.68
C ILE A 49 2.47 -10.20 -10.72
N GLN A 50 2.63 -9.59 -9.54
CA GLN A 50 2.83 -8.15 -9.42
C GLN A 50 4.28 -7.72 -9.68
N LYS A 51 5.24 -8.65 -9.69
CA LYS A 51 6.68 -8.37 -9.83
C LYS A 51 7.03 -7.53 -11.07
N PRO A 52 6.50 -7.79 -12.29
CA PRO A 52 6.79 -6.96 -13.45
C PRO A 52 6.31 -5.51 -13.29
N PHE A 53 5.17 -5.30 -12.64
CA PHE A 53 4.62 -3.97 -12.36
C PHE A 53 5.52 -3.18 -11.40
N VAL A 54 5.98 -3.82 -10.33
CA VAL A 54 6.94 -3.22 -9.38
C VAL A 54 8.24 -2.83 -10.07
N VAL A 55 8.74 -3.66 -10.99
CA VAL A 55 9.95 -3.35 -11.77
C VAL A 55 9.72 -2.14 -12.68
N ALA A 56 8.59 -2.08 -13.38
CA ALA A 56 8.24 -0.95 -14.24
C ALA A 56 8.14 0.38 -13.47
N LEU A 57 7.70 0.33 -12.21
CA LEU A 57 7.57 1.50 -11.34
C LEU A 57 8.89 2.02 -10.77
N LYS A 58 10.01 1.30 -10.92
CA LYS A 58 11.32 1.74 -10.40
C LYS A 58 11.83 3.03 -11.04
N SER A 59 11.34 3.39 -12.23
CA SER A 59 11.69 4.64 -12.90
C SER A 59 10.86 5.85 -12.42
N MET A 60 9.86 5.64 -11.56
CA MET A 60 8.99 6.70 -11.05
C MET A 60 9.65 7.47 -9.90
N GLU A 61 10.63 8.32 -10.22
CA GLU A 61 11.39 9.06 -9.21
C GLU A 61 10.64 10.29 -8.65
N ASN A 62 9.57 10.75 -9.32
CA ASN A 62 8.79 11.88 -8.83
C ASN A 62 7.94 11.48 -7.62
N ARG A 63 8.17 12.15 -6.47
CA ARG A 63 7.46 11.89 -5.21
C ARG A 63 5.94 12.04 -5.32
N ALA A 64 5.46 13.09 -5.98
CA ALA A 64 4.03 13.37 -6.10
C ALA A 64 3.33 12.25 -6.90
N HIS A 65 3.88 11.85 -8.05
CA HIS A 65 3.32 10.75 -8.84
C HIS A 65 3.34 9.41 -8.09
N ARG A 66 4.36 9.18 -7.26
CA ARG A 66 4.43 7.95 -6.46
C ARG A 66 3.30 7.88 -5.44
N TRP A 67 3.09 8.95 -4.68
CA TRP A 67 2.02 9.01 -3.68
C TRP A 67 0.63 9.07 -4.31
N GLU A 68 0.48 9.73 -5.45
CA GLU A 68 -0.75 9.68 -6.25
C GLU A 68 -1.12 8.22 -6.61
N LEU A 69 -0.16 7.44 -7.12
CA LEU A 69 -0.42 6.03 -7.42
C LEU A 69 -0.69 5.19 -6.16
N ILE A 70 -0.01 5.44 -5.04
CA ILE A 70 -0.32 4.77 -3.76
C ILE A 70 -1.78 5.05 -3.37
N ARG A 71 -2.24 6.30 -3.48
CA ARG A 71 -3.62 6.69 -3.18
C ARG A 71 -4.62 6.02 -4.12
N ASP A 72 -4.34 6.00 -5.42
CA ASP A 72 -5.19 5.33 -6.41
C ASP A 72 -5.32 3.82 -6.11
N LEU A 73 -4.22 3.16 -5.72
CA LEU A 73 -4.24 1.74 -5.30
C LEU A 73 -5.00 1.53 -3.99
N TRP A 74 -4.85 2.44 -3.02
CA TRP A 74 -5.53 2.37 -1.72
C TRP A 74 -7.04 2.65 -1.82
N ALA A 75 -7.48 3.31 -2.89
CA ALA A 75 -8.89 3.55 -3.18
C ALA A 75 -9.61 2.31 -3.78
N LYS A 76 -8.88 1.27 -4.17
CA LYS A 76 -9.48 0.02 -4.66
C LYS A 76 -10.05 -0.80 -3.51
N ASP A 77 -11.21 -1.41 -3.72
CA ASP A 77 -11.90 -2.16 -2.66
C ASP A 77 -11.15 -3.42 -2.25
N GLU A 78 -10.62 -4.20 -3.20
CA GLU A 78 -9.97 -5.47 -2.89
C GLU A 78 -8.66 -5.27 -2.13
N ARG A 79 -8.52 -6.01 -1.03
CA ARG A 79 -7.37 -5.85 -0.12
C ARG A 79 -6.03 -6.18 -0.78
N GLU A 80 -6.01 -6.99 -1.84
CA GLU A 80 -4.80 -7.27 -2.58
C GLU A 80 -4.16 -6.03 -3.24
N PHE A 81 -4.92 -4.98 -3.56
CA PHE A 81 -4.34 -3.71 -4.03
C PHE A 81 -3.60 -2.96 -2.91
N HIS A 82 -4.12 -2.99 -1.69
CA HIS A 82 -3.46 -2.42 -0.52
C HIS A 82 -2.14 -3.13 -0.24
N TYR A 83 -2.12 -4.46 -0.39
CA TYR A 83 -0.89 -5.23 -0.26
C TYR A 83 0.11 -4.95 -1.38
N PHE A 84 -0.36 -4.75 -2.61
CA PHE A 84 0.50 -4.31 -3.70
C PHE A 84 1.13 -2.94 -3.41
N ALA A 85 0.32 -1.98 -2.94
CA ALA A 85 0.79 -0.64 -2.57
C ALA A 85 1.88 -0.70 -1.49
N GLN A 86 1.68 -1.51 -0.44
CA GLN A 86 2.66 -1.73 0.63
C GLN A 86 3.93 -2.41 0.11
N ASP A 87 3.79 -3.50 -0.67
CA ASP A 87 4.92 -4.20 -1.25
C ASP A 87 5.75 -3.25 -2.13
N TRP A 88 5.11 -2.39 -2.94
CA TRP A 88 5.79 -1.39 -3.76
C TRP A 88 6.44 -0.28 -2.93
N LEU A 89 5.74 0.30 -1.96
CA LEU A 89 6.27 1.30 -1.03
C LEU A 89 7.56 0.79 -0.34
N ASN A 90 7.56 -0.47 0.06
CA ASN A 90 8.71 -1.12 0.70
C ASN A 90 9.91 -1.34 -0.24
N THR A 91 9.74 -1.18 -1.55
CA THR A 91 10.84 -1.22 -2.53
C THR A 91 11.51 0.14 -2.76
N TRP A 92 10.93 1.23 -2.25
CA TRP A 92 11.49 2.56 -2.47
C TRP A 92 12.84 2.69 -1.77
N PRO A 93 13.89 3.18 -2.47
CA PRO A 93 15.19 3.40 -1.86
C PRO A 93 15.13 4.53 -0.85
N ASN A 94 15.96 4.47 0.20
CA ASN A 94 15.99 5.49 1.27
C ASN A 94 16.20 6.93 0.73
N LYS A 95 16.91 7.10 -0.39
CA LYS A 95 17.12 8.41 -1.05
C LYS A 95 15.83 9.08 -1.55
N TRP A 96 14.71 8.35 -1.60
CA TRP A 96 13.39 8.85 -2.01
C TRP A 96 12.51 9.27 -0.83
N MET A 97 12.94 8.99 0.40
CA MET A 97 12.22 9.39 1.60
C MET A 97 12.31 10.89 1.80
N ASP A 98 11.21 11.47 2.25
CA ASP A 98 11.08 12.90 2.52
C ASP A 98 10.37 13.11 3.87
N GLU A 99 10.72 14.14 4.63
CA GLU A 99 10.02 14.47 5.89
C GLU A 99 8.52 14.69 5.67
N ALA A 100 8.13 15.22 4.50
CA ALA A 100 6.74 15.43 4.13
C ALA A 100 5.97 14.12 3.88
N ASP A 101 6.63 12.96 3.86
CA ASP A 101 5.95 11.66 3.81
C ASP A 101 5.13 11.39 5.09
N ALA A 102 5.33 12.15 6.17
CA ALA A 102 4.53 12.08 7.39
C ALA A 102 3.02 12.15 7.11
N ASP A 103 2.58 13.09 6.27
CA ASP A 103 1.17 13.33 5.97
C ASP A 103 0.57 12.17 5.15
N GLU A 104 1.35 11.66 4.20
CA GLU A 104 0.97 10.52 3.37
C GLU A 104 0.87 9.24 4.22
N LEU A 105 1.80 9.05 5.15
CA LEU A 105 1.81 7.92 6.08
C LEU A 105 0.64 8.00 7.08
N LYS A 106 0.34 9.18 7.64
CA LYS A 106 -0.85 9.39 8.48
C LYS A 106 -2.13 9.02 7.71
N TRP A 107 -2.24 9.51 6.47
CA TRP A 107 -3.37 9.16 5.61
C TRP A 107 -3.46 7.65 5.38
N LEU A 108 -2.35 7.00 5.01
CA LEU A 108 -2.33 5.58 4.68
C LEU A 108 -2.74 4.67 5.85
N ILE A 109 -2.32 4.99 7.07
CA ILE A 109 -2.67 4.19 8.26
C ILE A 109 -4.07 4.53 8.80
N SER A 110 -4.65 5.69 8.46
CA SER A 110 -6.03 6.10 8.82
C SER A 110 -7.09 5.49 7.90
N GLN A 111 -6.76 5.38 6.60
CA GLN A 111 -7.71 4.94 5.59
C GLN A 111 -7.65 3.43 5.43
N GLN A 112 -8.82 2.78 5.30
CA GLN A 112 -8.90 1.32 5.14
C GLN A 112 -8.10 0.57 6.23
N ALA A 113 -8.11 1.14 7.44
CA ALA A 113 -7.26 0.73 8.55
C ALA A 113 -7.69 -0.62 9.13
N TRP A 114 -6.72 -1.53 9.22
CA TRP A 114 -6.84 -2.81 9.91
C TRP A 114 -5.46 -3.30 10.30
N TRP A 115 -5.38 -4.22 11.26
CA TRP A 115 -4.10 -4.64 11.85
C TRP A 115 -3.11 -5.13 10.78
N ASP A 116 -3.59 -5.81 9.73
CA ASP A 116 -2.74 -6.36 8.68
C ASP A 116 -1.99 -5.28 7.88
N SER A 117 -2.63 -4.14 7.57
CA SER A 117 -1.96 -3.03 6.89
C SER A 117 -1.17 -2.15 7.84
N VAL A 118 -1.75 -1.81 9.01
CA VAL A 118 -1.12 -0.89 9.96
C VAL A 118 0.18 -1.48 10.48
N ASP A 119 0.17 -2.76 10.92
CA ASP A 119 1.37 -3.43 11.43
C ASP A 119 2.45 -3.54 10.35
N THR A 120 2.05 -3.81 9.10
CA THR A 120 2.97 -3.91 7.97
C THR A 120 3.58 -2.56 7.62
N ILE A 121 2.80 -1.47 7.59
CA ILE A 121 3.33 -0.13 7.32
C ILE A 121 4.26 0.31 8.44
N ALA A 122 3.83 0.16 9.70
CA ALA A 122 4.59 0.52 10.90
C ALA A 122 5.94 -0.19 10.96
N SER A 123 5.95 -1.51 10.75
CA SER A 123 7.17 -2.33 10.83
C SER A 123 8.11 -2.15 9.64
N ASN A 124 7.68 -1.47 8.57
CA ASN A 124 8.46 -1.29 7.35
C ASN A 124 8.70 0.18 7.02
N TYR A 125 8.01 0.73 6.02
CA TYR A 125 8.33 2.06 5.50
C TYR A 125 8.22 3.16 6.56
N LEU A 126 7.17 3.14 7.40
CA LEU A 126 7.03 4.12 8.50
C LEU A 126 8.18 3.99 9.50
N GLY A 127 8.56 2.77 9.88
CA GLY A 127 9.69 2.54 10.78
C GLY A 127 11.02 3.04 10.21
N LYS A 128 11.27 2.81 8.91
CA LYS A 128 12.47 3.34 8.22
C LYS A 128 12.44 4.86 8.11
N TRP A 129 11.28 5.43 7.79
CA TRP A 129 11.07 6.88 7.74
C TRP A 129 11.34 7.51 9.10
N ALA A 130 10.84 6.90 10.19
CA ALA A 130 11.08 7.40 11.55
C ALA A 130 12.55 7.32 11.97
N GLN A 131 13.30 6.32 11.48
CA GLN A 131 14.75 6.25 11.69
C GLN A 131 15.50 7.32 10.89
N ALA A 132 15.02 7.66 9.68
CA ALA A 132 15.62 8.69 8.84
C ALA A 132 15.35 10.10 9.36
N PHE A 133 14.17 10.34 9.96
CA PHE A 133 13.72 11.66 10.42
C PHE A 133 13.22 11.61 11.88
N PRO A 134 14.10 11.33 12.85
CA PRO A 134 13.69 11.04 14.23
C PRO A 134 12.95 12.18 14.93
N GLU A 135 13.36 13.44 14.72
CA GLU A 135 12.67 14.59 15.32
C GLU A 135 11.27 14.78 14.72
N LYS A 136 11.16 14.74 13.38
CA LYS A 136 9.86 14.84 12.71
C LYS A 136 8.94 13.69 13.09
N ALA A 137 9.48 12.49 13.26
CA ALA A 137 8.71 11.33 13.71
C ALA A 137 8.19 11.51 15.15
N ARG A 138 9.03 12.04 16.05
CA ARG A 138 8.61 12.33 17.43
C ARG A 138 7.45 13.33 17.46
N GLU A 139 7.53 14.42 16.69
CA GLU A 139 6.44 15.39 16.56
C GLU A 139 5.16 14.73 16.02
N THR A 140 5.30 14.01 14.90
CA THR A 140 4.18 13.34 14.22
C THR A 140 3.48 12.33 15.12
N PHE A 141 4.22 11.51 15.86
CA PHE A 141 3.64 10.50 16.76
C PHE A 141 3.00 11.11 17.99
N GLU A 142 3.53 12.22 18.50
CA GLU A 142 2.89 12.95 19.60
C GLU A 142 1.57 13.58 19.13
N GLU A 143 1.49 14.10 17.90
CA GLU A 143 0.22 14.56 17.30
C GLU A 143 -0.80 13.42 17.19
N TRP A 144 -0.41 12.27 16.65
CA TRP A 144 -1.30 11.11 16.48
C TRP A 144 -1.83 10.55 17.81
N ARG A 145 -1.09 10.76 18.90
CA ARG A 145 -1.53 10.34 20.24
C ARG A 145 -2.78 11.09 20.70
N TYR A 146 -2.94 12.35 20.31
CA TYR A 146 -4.09 13.19 20.67
C TYR A 146 -5.14 13.28 19.57
N GLU A 147 -4.73 13.07 18.32
CA GLU A 147 -5.61 12.91 17.16
C GLU A 147 -5.52 11.48 16.64
N PRO A 148 -6.21 10.50 17.28
CA PRO A 148 -6.11 9.11 16.88
C PRO A 148 -6.50 8.93 15.43
N VAL A 149 -5.67 8.15 14.75
CA VAL A 149 -5.66 7.88 13.31
C VAL A 149 -6.73 6.86 12.93
#